data_AF-A0A177G905-F1
#
_entry.id   AF-A0A177G905-F1
#
_cell.length_a   1.000
_cell.length_b   1.000
_cell.length_c   1.000
_cell.angle_alpha   90.00
_cell.angle_beta   90.00
_cell.angle_gamma   90.00
#
_symmetry.space_group_name_H-M   'P 1'
#
loop_
_entity.id
_entity.type
_entity.pdbx_description
1 polymer ?
#
loop_
_entity_poly.entity_id
_entity_poly.type
_entity_poly.pdbx_seq_one_letter_code
_entity_poly.pdbx_strand_id
1 'polypeptide(L)'
;MGIELYQQMLEDAVADLRNETSRRRAEDRDWTPNIIVGLPVLIPDAYVPDLPVRLGLYRRISGLASDAELEAMEAELVDRFGTLPPEVKNLLDIVDLKRLCRAAGVERLEAGPKGMVLQFRNNSFKNPAGLVQWMGRWKDGAVRLRPDHKMAVVRELTNAQRIDLARRVLRDLVKMTKKVAAEVA
;
A
#
# COMPACT_ATOMS: atom_id res chain seq x y z
N MET A 1 -8.62 -35.41 40.02
CA MET A 1 -7.28 -34.95 39.61
C MET A 1 -7.06 -34.88 38.09
N GLY A 2 -7.73 -35.66 37.24
CA GLY A 2 -7.52 -35.60 35.77
C GLY A 2 -8.32 -34.53 35.00
N ILE A 3 -9.48 -34.10 35.51
CA ILE A 3 -10.37 -33.14 34.83
C ILE A 3 -9.90 -31.70 35.01
N GLU A 4 -9.37 -31.35 36.19
CA GLU A 4 -8.83 -30.01 36.48
C GLU A 4 -7.62 -29.70 35.60
N LEU A 5 -6.70 -30.66 35.43
CA LEU A 5 -5.55 -30.51 34.53
C LEU A 5 -5.97 -30.34 33.07
N TYR A 6 -7.02 -31.06 32.63
CA TYR A 6 -7.55 -30.93 31.27
C TYR A 6 -8.22 -29.57 31.05
N GLN A 7 -8.99 -29.08 32.03
CA GLN A 7 -9.60 -27.74 31.97
C GLN A 7 -8.52 -26.65 31.94
N GLN A 8 -7.49 -26.78 32.76
CA GLN A 8 -6.37 -25.84 32.78
C GLN A 8 -5.60 -25.84 31.45
N MET A 9 -5.31 -27.00 30.88
CA MET A 9 -4.69 -27.10 29.55
C MET A 9 -5.56 -26.50 28.43
N LEU A 10 -6.89 -26.63 28.55
CA LEU A 10 -7.83 -26.05 27.59
C LEU A 10 -7.86 -24.52 27.71
N GLU A 11 -7.87 -24.00 28.94
CA GLU A 11 -7.83 -22.57 29.22
C GLU A 11 -6.52 -21.94 28.75
N ASP A 12 -5.39 -22.60 28.99
CA ASP A 12 -4.07 -22.19 28.52
C ASP A 12 -4.00 -22.16 26.99
N ALA A 13 -4.50 -23.20 26.31
CA ALA A 13 -4.56 -23.23 24.84
C ALA A 13 -5.47 -22.13 24.25
N VAL A 14 -6.60 -21.82 24.91
CA VAL A 14 -7.49 -20.73 24.50
C VAL A 14 -6.84 -19.36 24.75
N ALA A 15 -6.11 -19.20 25.86
CA ALA A 15 -5.36 -17.99 26.16
C ALA A 15 -4.23 -17.78 25.15
N ASP A 16 -3.50 -18.81 24.77
CA ASP A 16 -2.44 -18.76 23.75
C ASP A 16 -2.99 -18.39 22.37
N LEU A 17 -4.13 -18.97 21.96
CA LEU A 17 -4.80 -18.60 20.71
C LEU A 17 -5.27 -17.14 20.71
N ARG A 18 -5.80 -16.65 21.84
CA ARG A 18 -6.19 -15.23 22.00
C ARG A 18 -4.97 -14.30 21.95
N ASN A 19 -3.86 -14.71 22.56
CA ASN A 19 -2.60 -13.97 22.57
C ASN A 19 -1.92 -13.96 21.19
N GLU A 20 -1.95 -15.06 20.46
CA GLU A 20 -1.52 -15.11 19.05
C GLU A 20 -2.40 -14.24 18.17
N THR A 21 -3.73 -14.31 18.32
CA THR A 21 -4.65 -13.47 17.55
C THR A 21 -4.41 -11.98 17.82
N SER A 22 -4.09 -11.63 19.07
CA SER A 22 -3.78 -10.25 19.48
C SER A 22 -2.42 -9.79 18.96
N ARG A 23 -1.38 -10.65 19.00
CA ARG A 23 -0.06 -10.39 18.39
C ARG A 23 -0.15 -10.24 16.87
N ARG A 24 -0.85 -11.14 16.17
CA ARG A 24 -1.11 -11.02 14.72
C ARG A 24 -1.86 -9.73 14.38
N ARG A 25 -2.83 -9.30 15.21
CA ARG A 25 -3.52 -8.01 15.06
C ARG A 25 -2.62 -6.80 15.29
N ALA A 26 -1.59 -6.90 16.13
CA ALA A 26 -0.59 -5.85 16.35
C ALA A 26 0.40 -5.79 15.17
N GLU A 27 0.90 -6.95 14.72
CA GLU A 27 1.73 -7.08 13.51
C GLU A 27 1.00 -6.60 12.24
N ASP A 28 -0.32 -6.80 12.17
CA ASP A 28 -1.19 -6.25 11.10
C ASP A 28 -1.26 -4.71 11.11
N ARG A 29 -1.04 -4.05 12.24
CA ARG A 29 -1.04 -2.59 12.35
C ARG A 29 0.31 -1.95 12.02
N ASP A 30 1.42 -2.67 12.15
CA ASP A 30 2.76 -2.06 12.08
C ASP A 30 3.53 -2.28 10.77
N TRP A 31 3.02 -3.10 9.85
CA TRP A 31 3.72 -3.30 8.58
C TRP A 31 3.61 -2.07 7.66
N THR A 32 4.71 -1.75 6.96
CA THR A 32 4.78 -0.65 5.99
C THR A 32 5.08 -1.19 4.59
N PRO A 33 4.27 -0.87 3.57
CA PRO A 33 4.56 -1.26 2.20
C PRO A 33 5.90 -0.72 1.71
N ASN A 34 6.67 -1.56 1.02
CA ASN A 34 7.88 -1.14 0.31
C ASN A 34 7.52 -0.75 -1.13
N ILE A 35 7.82 0.48 -1.53
CA ILE A 35 7.47 1.02 -2.85
C ILE A 35 8.72 1.52 -3.57
N ILE A 36 8.95 1.00 -4.78
CA ILE A 36 10.07 1.38 -5.65
C ILE A 36 9.50 1.77 -7.01
N VAL A 37 9.59 3.05 -7.38
CA VAL A 37 9.07 3.55 -8.68
C VAL A 37 10.17 4.06 -9.63
N GLY A 38 11.42 4.13 -9.13
CA GLY A 38 12.57 4.63 -9.90
C GLY A 38 12.43 6.11 -10.29
N LEU A 39 11.79 6.91 -9.43
CA LEU A 39 11.62 8.35 -9.59
C LEU A 39 12.23 9.06 -8.37
N PRO A 40 12.79 10.27 -8.52
CA PRO A 40 13.25 11.04 -7.38
C PRO A 40 12.06 11.44 -6.50
N VAL A 41 12.22 11.25 -5.20
CA VAL A 41 11.20 11.46 -4.17
C VAL A 41 11.86 12.21 -3.02
N LEU A 42 11.77 13.54 -3.05
CA LEU A 42 12.35 14.42 -2.04
C LEU A 42 11.75 15.82 -2.13
N ILE A 43 11.90 16.59 -1.05
CA ILE A 43 11.68 18.03 -1.04
C ILE A 43 13.02 18.71 -1.35
N PRO A 44 13.18 19.39 -2.51
CA PRO A 44 14.43 20.08 -2.84
C PRO A 44 14.72 21.24 -1.90
N ASP A 45 16.00 21.54 -1.68
CA ASP A 45 16.44 22.74 -0.96
C ASP A 45 16.06 24.03 -1.70
N ALA A 46 16.11 24.02 -3.03
CA ALA A 46 15.63 25.13 -3.84
C ALA A 46 14.13 25.42 -3.67
N TYR A 47 13.33 24.45 -3.24
CA TYR A 47 11.88 24.62 -3.02
C TYR A 47 11.57 25.01 -1.58
N VAL A 48 12.20 24.34 -0.61
CA VAL A 48 12.09 24.68 0.82
C VAL A 48 13.50 24.81 1.39
N PRO A 49 14.08 26.04 1.43
CA PRO A 49 15.48 26.23 1.85
C PRO A 49 15.72 25.90 3.32
N ASP A 50 14.77 26.26 4.19
CA ASP A 50 14.88 26.05 5.64
C ASP A 50 14.76 24.56 6.00
N LEU A 51 15.83 24.01 6.58
CA LEU A 51 15.92 22.60 6.94
C LEU A 51 14.90 22.19 8.02
N PRO A 52 14.74 22.92 9.15
CA PRO A 52 13.69 22.63 10.12
C PRO A 52 12.29 22.55 9.52
N VAL A 53 11.90 23.49 8.66
CA VAL A 53 10.60 23.48 7.96
C VAL A 53 10.49 22.25 7.06
N ARG A 54 11.53 21.94 6.28
CA ARG A 54 11.56 20.77 5.40
C ARG A 54 11.40 19.45 6.16
N LEU A 55 12.09 19.29 7.31
CA LEU A 55 11.93 18.13 8.19
C LEU A 55 10.52 18.06 8.81
N GLY A 56 9.94 19.20 9.15
CA GLY A 56 8.55 19.29 9.60
C GLY A 56 7.56 18.83 8.52
N LEU A 57 7.76 19.22 7.27
CA LEU A 57 6.95 18.78 6.13
C LEU A 57 7.05 17.27 5.92
N TYR A 58 8.26 16.69 5.95
CA TYR A 58 8.41 15.23 5.84
C TYR A 58 7.60 14.46 6.91
N ARG A 59 7.63 14.91 8.17
CA ARG A 59 6.85 14.29 9.26
C ARG A 59 5.35 14.38 9.00
N ARG A 60 4.85 15.57 8.61
CA ARG A 60 3.43 15.78 8.31
C ARG A 60 2.97 14.95 7.11
N ILE A 61 3.74 14.96 6.02
CA ILE A 61 3.47 14.18 4.81
C ILE A 61 3.42 12.69 5.13
N SER A 62 4.32 12.17 5.97
CA SER A 62 4.33 10.75 6.34
C SER A 62 3.11 10.31 7.15
N GLY A 63 2.43 11.25 7.81
CA GLY A 63 1.26 11.00 8.65
C GLY A 63 -0.09 11.12 7.92
N LEU A 64 -0.10 11.48 6.64
CA LEU A 64 -1.34 11.66 5.88
C LEU A 64 -2.07 10.32 5.71
N ALA A 65 -3.36 10.31 6.04
CA ALA A 65 -4.21 9.13 6.12
C ALA A 65 -5.44 9.18 5.21
N SER A 66 -5.76 10.33 4.60
CA SER A 66 -6.90 10.50 3.70
C SER A 66 -6.57 11.23 2.40
N ASP A 67 -7.43 11.07 1.38
CA ASP A 67 -7.29 11.78 0.11
C ASP A 67 -7.46 13.30 0.33
N ALA A 68 -8.39 13.69 1.21
CA ALA A 68 -8.61 15.08 1.60
C ALA A 68 -7.39 15.70 2.30
N GLU A 69 -6.69 14.94 3.14
CA GLU A 69 -5.44 15.40 3.78
C GLU A 69 -4.30 15.58 2.77
N LEU A 70 -4.21 14.70 1.76
CA LEU A 70 -3.27 14.85 0.65
C LEU A 70 -3.57 16.10 -0.17
N GLU A 71 -4.83 16.32 -0.54
CA GLU A 71 -5.27 17.51 -1.28
C GLU A 71 -5.00 18.80 -0.48
N ALA A 72 -5.29 18.80 0.82
CA ALA A 72 -5.01 19.92 1.71
C ALA A 72 -3.51 20.21 1.84
N MET A 73 -2.68 19.16 1.94
CA MET A 73 -1.23 19.30 1.95
C MET A 73 -0.70 19.85 0.62
N GLU A 74 -1.24 19.39 -0.52
CA GLU A 74 -0.88 19.87 -1.85
C GLU A 74 -1.19 21.37 -1.98
N ALA A 75 -2.41 21.78 -1.60
CA ALA A 75 -2.84 23.17 -1.61
C ALA A 75 -1.98 24.06 -0.69
N GLU A 76 -1.66 23.58 0.51
CA GLU A 76 -0.79 24.30 1.45
C GLU A 76 0.62 24.50 0.87
N LEU A 77 1.20 23.46 0.26
CA LEU A 77 2.53 23.56 -0.33
C LEU A 77 2.55 24.57 -1.48
N VAL A 78 1.52 24.56 -2.32
CA VAL A 78 1.37 25.52 -3.43
C VAL A 78 1.20 26.95 -2.92
N ASP A 79 0.35 27.17 -1.93
CA ASP A 79 0.10 28.49 -1.34
C ASP A 79 1.37 29.09 -0.70
N ARG A 80 2.13 28.25 0.01
CA ARG A 80 3.30 28.70 0.79
C ARG A 80 4.60 28.77 -0.01
N PHE A 81 4.80 27.88 -0.97
CA PHE A 81 6.09 27.68 -1.66
C PHE A 81 5.97 27.76 -3.18
N GLY A 82 4.77 27.92 -3.74
CA GLY A 82 4.52 27.97 -5.17
C GLY A 82 4.47 26.60 -5.83
N THR A 83 4.60 26.56 -7.16
CA THR A 83 4.43 25.34 -7.98
C THR A 83 5.27 24.17 -7.46
N LEU A 84 4.62 23.01 -7.29
CA LEU A 84 5.27 21.80 -6.82
C LEU A 84 6.33 21.28 -7.82
N PRO A 85 7.58 21.07 -7.37
CA PRO A 85 8.56 20.32 -8.13
C PRO A 85 8.09 18.88 -8.38
N PRO A 86 8.50 18.24 -9.49
CA PRO A 86 8.16 16.86 -9.79
C PRO A 86 8.50 15.88 -8.65
N GLU A 87 9.60 16.10 -7.94
CA GLU A 87 10.08 15.26 -6.85
C GLU A 87 9.20 15.35 -5.60
N VAL A 88 8.59 16.52 -5.36
CA VAL A 88 7.64 16.74 -4.26
C VAL A 88 6.29 16.11 -4.62
N LYS A 89 5.86 16.25 -5.88
CA LYS A 89 4.66 15.55 -6.36
C LYS A 89 4.80 14.04 -6.24
N ASN A 90 5.93 13.49 -6.68
CA ASN A 90 6.24 12.07 -6.52
C ASN A 90 6.22 11.64 -5.04
N LEU A 91 6.68 12.49 -4.11
CA LEU A 91 6.63 12.22 -2.67
C LEU A 91 5.19 12.08 -2.16
N LEU A 92 4.30 12.99 -2.53
CA LEU A 92 2.88 12.90 -2.18
C LEU A 92 2.22 11.66 -2.81
N ASP A 93 2.54 11.38 -4.07
CA ASP A 93 2.07 10.20 -4.78
C ASP A 93 2.52 8.90 -4.08
N ILE A 94 3.75 8.82 -3.57
CA ILE A 94 4.22 7.65 -2.82
C ILE A 94 3.42 7.45 -1.52
N VAL A 95 3.02 8.53 -0.84
CA VAL A 95 2.17 8.42 0.37
C VAL A 95 0.77 7.90 0.01
N ASP A 96 0.18 8.39 -1.07
CA ASP A 96 -1.08 7.87 -1.61
C ASP A 96 -0.97 6.36 -1.95
N LEU A 97 0.07 5.98 -2.69
CA LEU A 97 0.32 4.58 -3.03
C LEU A 97 0.53 3.71 -1.78
N LYS A 98 1.21 4.20 -0.73
CA LYS A 98 1.35 3.49 0.55
C LYS A 98 -0.02 3.21 1.17
N ARG A 99 -0.91 4.20 1.24
CA ARG A 99 -2.26 4.01 1.77
C ARG A 99 -3.05 2.96 0.98
N LEU A 100 -3.00 3.05 -0.35
CA LEU A 100 -3.68 2.10 -1.23
C LEU A 100 -3.11 0.68 -1.10
N CYS A 101 -1.78 0.54 -1.00
CA CYS A 101 -1.12 -0.74 -0.74
C CYS A 101 -1.60 -1.36 0.58
N ARG A 102 -1.69 -0.58 1.66
CA ARG A 102 -2.21 -1.07 2.95
C ARG A 102 -3.66 -1.55 2.84
N ALA A 103 -4.51 -0.76 2.17
CA ALA A 103 -5.92 -1.11 1.96
C ALA A 103 -6.12 -2.35 1.06
N ALA A 104 -5.20 -2.58 0.10
CA ALA A 104 -5.20 -3.73 -0.79
C ALA A 104 -4.50 -4.97 -0.22
N GLY A 105 -3.71 -4.83 0.85
CA GLY A 105 -2.86 -5.91 1.37
C GLY A 105 -1.61 -6.19 0.53
N VAL A 106 -1.06 -5.16 -0.13
CA VAL A 106 0.15 -5.26 -0.96
C VAL A 106 1.37 -4.85 -0.13
N GLU A 107 2.27 -5.80 0.14
CA GLU A 107 3.49 -5.55 0.93
C GLU A 107 4.63 -4.90 0.13
N ARG A 108 4.67 -5.15 -1.18
CA ARG A 108 5.70 -4.61 -2.06
C ARG A 108 5.13 -4.22 -3.41
N LEU A 109 5.49 -3.03 -3.88
CA LEU A 109 5.19 -2.51 -5.19
C LEU A 109 6.48 -2.04 -5.86
N GLU A 110 6.80 -2.61 -7.00
CA GLU A 110 7.89 -2.16 -7.86
C GLU A 110 7.32 -1.72 -9.20
N ALA A 111 7.59 -0.49 -9.64
CA ALA A 111 7.24 0.01 -10.96
C ALA A 111 8.50 0.50 -11.69
N GLY A 112 8.65 0.09 -12.93
CA GLY A 112 9.81 0.40 -13.77
C GLY A 112 9.42 0.55 -15.24
N PRO A 113 10.41 0.66 -16.15
CA PRO A 113 10.16 0.85 -17.58
C PRO A 113 9.32 -0.28 -18.20
N LYS A 114 9.50 -1.52 -17.75
CA LYS A 114 8.82 -2.71 -18.33
C LYS A 114 7.49 -3.06 -17.67
N GLY A 115 7.01 -2.24 -16.74
CA GLY A 115 5.74 -2.44 -16.06
C GLY A 115 5.85 -2.34 -14.55
N MET A 116 5.08 -3.16 -13.84
CA MET A 116 5.13 -3.23 -12.38
C MET A 116 5.00 -4.66 -11.86
N VAL A 117 5.47 -4.87 -10.64
CA VAL A 117 5.35 -6.10 -9.89
C VAL A 117 4.80 -5.78 -8.50
N LEU A 118 3.78 -6.52 -8.09
CA LEU A 118 3.17 -6.43 -6.77
C LEU A 118 3.35 -7.75 -6.03
N GLN A 119 3.63 -7.67 -4.73
CA GLN A 119 3.63 -8.80 -3.82
C GLN A 119 2.57 -8.56 -2.76
N PHE A 120 1.68 -9.54 -2.59
CA PHE A 120 0.67 -9.49 -1.54
C PHE A 120 1.28 -9.94 -0.21
N ARG A 121 0.84 -9.31 0.86
CA ARG A 121 1.25 -9.68 2.20
C ARG A 121 0.84 -11.12 2.50
N ASN A 122 1.75 -11.89 3.09
CA ASN A 122 1.56 -13.31 3.37
C ASN A 122 1.21 -14.14 2.12
N ASN A 123 1.61 -13.69 0.93
CA ASN A 123 1.31 -14.31 -0.37
C ASN A 123 -0.19 -14.56 -0.62
N SER A 124 -1.06 -13.77 0.00
CA SER A 124 -2.51 -13.97 -0.06
C SER A 124 -3.24 -12.66 -0.34
N PHE A 125 -4.21 -12.74 -1.26
CA PHE A 125 -5.12 -11.64 -1.55
C PHE A 125 -6.53 -11.99 -1.08
N LYS A 126 -7.21 -11.05 -0.42
CA LYS A 126 -8.53 -11.30 0.21
C LYS A 126 -9.61 -11.78 -0.76
N ASN A 127 -9.52 -11.44 -2.04
CA ASN A 127 -10.48 -11.85 -3.06
C ASN A 127 -9.80 -12.54 -4.26
N PRO A 128 -9.39 -13.81 -4.15
CA PRO A 128 -8.70 -14.52 -5.24
C PRO A 128 -9.56 -14.64 -6.51
N ALA A 129 -10.86 -14.94 -6.36
CA ALA A 129 -11.77 -15.08 -7.50
C ALA A 129 -11.95 -13.75 -8.25
N GLY A 130 -12.17 -12.66 -7.52
CA GLY A 130 -12.27 -11.31 -8.09
C GLY A 130 -10.96 -10.86 -8.74
N LEU A 131 -9.81 -11.24 -8.19
CA LEU A 131 -8.50 -10.96 -8.78
C LEU A 131 -8.34 -11.65 -10.14
N VAL A 132 -8.65 -12.95 -10.22
CA VAL A 132 -8.57 -13.71 -11.48
C VAL A 132 -9.52 -13.13 -12.54
N GLN A 133 -10.75 -12.79 -12.16
CA GLN A 133 -11.70 -12.12 -13.06
C GLN A 133 -11.19 -10.75 -13.52
N TRP A 134 -10.62 -9.96 -12.61
CA TRP A 134 -10.03 -8.66 -12.95
C TRP A 134 -8.86 -8.83 -13.93
N MET A 135 -7.98 -9.80 -13.71
CA MET A 135 -6.87 -10.13 -14.61
C MET A 135 -7.37 -10.51 -16.01
N GLY A 136 -8.45 -11.27 -16.10
CA GLY A 136 -9.05 -11.67 -17.39
C GLY A 136 -9.60 -10.51 -18.23
N ARG A 137 -9.82 -9.32 -17.65
CA ARG A 137 -10.23 -8.11 -18.39
C ARG A 137 -9.06 -7.40 -19.09
N TRP A 138 -7.82 -7.72 -18.73
CA TRP A 138 -6.65 -7.15 -19.38
C TRP A 138 -6.36 -7.90 -20.67
N LYS A 139 -6.18 -7.15 -21.77
CA LYS A 139 -5.80 -7.72 -23.06
C LYS A 139 -4.38 -8.30 -23.01
N ASP A 140 -4.14 -9.29 -23.86
CA ASP A 140 -2.81 -9.81 -24.22
C ASP A 140 -1.97 -10.40 -23.06
N GLY A 141 -2.62 -10.85 -21.98
CA GLY A 141 -1.91 -11.38 -20.82
C GLY A 141 -0.95 -10.36 -20.19
N ALA A 142 -1.30 -9.07 -20.28
CA ALA A 142 -0.54 -7.97 -19.70
C ALA A 142 -0.45 -8.10 -18.18
N VAL A 143 -1.37 -8.80 -17.52
CA VAL A 143 -1.30 -9.12 -16.09
C VAL A 143 -1.09 -10.61 -15.91
N ARG A 144 -0.07 -10.99 -15.13
CA ARG A 144 0.31 -12.38 -14.90
C ARG A 144 0.55 -12.61 -13.41
N LEU A 145 0.07 -13.74 -12.91
CA LEU A 145 0.48 -14.25 -11.60
C LEU A 145 1.69 -15.15 -11.81
N ARG A 146 2.78 -14.82 -11.14
CA ARG A 146 4.04 -15.59 -11.16
C ARG A 146 3.98 -16.73 -10.14
N PRO A 147 4.79 -17.79 -10.30
CA PRO A 147 4.88 -18.89 -9.32
C PRO A 147 5.30 -18.45 -7.92
N ASP A 148 6.02 -17.32 -7.80
CA ASP A 148 6.42 -16.72 -6.52
C ASP A 148 5.32 -15.86 -5.87
N HIS A 149 4.05 -16.08 -6.24
CA HIS A 149 2.86 -15.34 -5.77
C HIS A 149 2.88 -13.83 -6.05
N LYS A 150 3.75 -13.37 -6.95
CA LYS A 150 3.80 -11.97 -7.38
C LYS A 150 2.90 -11.75 -8.59
N MET A 151 2.19 -10.64 -8.57
CA MET A 151 1.43 -10.17 -9.73
C MET A 151 2.28 -9.21 -10.55
N ALA A 152 2.56 -9.55 -11.80
CA ALA A 152 3.26 -8.68 -12.73
C ALA A 152 2.27 -8.06 -13.72
N VAL A 153 2.34 -6.76 -13.91
CA VAL A 153 1.72 -6.04 -15.03
C VAL A 153 2.84 -5.68 -15.99
N VAL A 154 2.90 -6.32 -17.15
CA VAL A 154 3.94 -6.16 -18.16
C VAL A 154 3.47 -5.19 -19.23
N ARG A 155 4.12 -4.03 -19.32
CA ARG A 155 3.86 -2.99 -20.31
C ARG A 155 5.01 -1.99 -20.30
N GLU A 156 5.41 -1.47 -21.45
CA GLU A 156 6.35 -0.33 -21.50
C GLU A 156 5.70 0.93 -20.90
N LEU A 157 6.39 1.56 -19.95
CA LEU A 157 5.93 2.71 -19.19
C LEU A 157 6.95 3.84 -19.20
N THR A 158 6.48 5.05 -19.47
CA THR A 158 7.24 6.26 -19.17
C THR A 158 7.26 6.53 -17.67
N ASN A 159 8.16 7.41 -17.22
CA ASN A 159 8.24 7.82 -15.82
C ASN A 159 6.89 8.34 -15.27
N ALA A 160 6.20 9.20 -16.02
CA ALA A 160 4.91 9.74 -15.63
C ALA A 160 3.82 8.64 -15.51
N GLN A 161 3.87 7.63 -16.36
CA GLN A 161 2.86 6.56 -16.38
C GLN A 161 2.97 5.56 -15.23
N ARG A 162 4.14 5.46 -14.58
CA ARG A 162 4.36 4.47 -13.51
C ARG A 162 3.44 4.69 -12.32
N ILE A 163 3.33 5.94 -11.85
CA ILE A 163 2.49 6.30 -10.71
C ILE A 163 1.01 6.13 -11.06
N ASP A 164 0.58 6.64 -12.22
CA ASP A 164 -0.83 6.57 -12.64
C ASP A 164 -1.31 5.13 -12.80
N LEU A 165 -0.48 4.26 -13.40
CA LEU A 165 -0.82 2.85 -13.51
C LEU A 165 -0.87 2.19 -12.12
N ALA A 166 0.08 2.49 -11.23
CA ALA A 166 0.14 1.88 -9.91
C ALA A 166 -1.08 2.27 -9.08
N ARG A 167 -1.43 3.56 -9.10
CA ARG A 167 -2.63 4.11 -8.47
C ARG A 167 -3.89 3.42 -9.01
N ARG A 168 -4.02 3.30 -10.33
CA ARG A 168 -5.18 2.65 -10.96
C ARG A 168 -5.31 1.19 -10.52
N VAL A 169 -4.23 0.41 -10.62
CA VAL A 169 -4.22 -1.01 -10.23
C VAL A 169 -4.56 -1.17 -8.75
N LEU A 170 -3.92 -0.41 -7.86
CA LEU A 170 -4.19 -0.50 -6.43
C LEU A 170 -5.63 -0.09 -6.09
N ARG A 171 -6.19 0.96 -6.72
CA ARG A 171 -7.60 1.34 -6.51
C ARG A 171 -8.56 0.22 -6.90
N ASP A 172 -8.29 -0.49 -7.99
CA ASP A 172 -9.08 -1.64 -8.39
C ASP A 172 -8.96 -2.78 -7.35
N LEU A 173 -7.75 -3.07 -6.86
CA LEU A 173 -7.53 -4.06 -5.80
C LEU A 173 -8.27 -3.70 -4.51
N VAL A 174 -8.22 -2.44 -4.06
CA VAL A 174 -8.96 -1.96 -2.90
C VAL A 174 -10.47 -2.13 -3.08
N LYS A 175 -11.01 -1.86 -4.27
CA LYS A 175 -12.44 -2.09 -4.54
C LYS A 175 -12.81 -3.57 -4.41
N MET A 176 -11.93 -4.47 -4.85
CA MET A 176 -12.15 -5.92 -4.74
C MET A 176 -12.10 -6.41 -3.29
N THR A 177 -11.25 -5.84 -2.43
CA THR A 177 -11.20 -6.19 -1.01
C THR A 177 -12.43 -5.69 -0.24
N LYS A 178 -12.97 -4.53 -0.60
CA LYS A 178 -14.21 -3.98 -0.01
C LYS A 178 -15.46 -4.78 -0.39
N LYS A 179 -15.55 -5.29 -1.63
CA LYS A 179 -16.69 -6.12 -2.07
C LYS A 179 -16.86 -7.37 -1.21
N VAL A 180 -15.77 -8.07 -0.90
CA VAL A 180 -15.82 -9.26 -0.02
C VAL A 180 -16.29 -8.89 1.38
N ALA A 181 -15.83 -7.76 1.93
CA ALA A 181 -16.25 -7.32 3.26
C ALA A 181 -17.76 -7.01 3.34
N ALA A 182 -18.38 -6.59 2.24
CA ALA A 182 -19.82 -6.32 2.17
C ALA A 182 -20.68 -7.57 1.94
N GLU A 183 -20.10 -8.67 1.43
CA GLU A 183 -20.80 -9.94 1.22
C GLU A 183 -20.81 -10.85 2.46
N VAL A 184 -19.94 -10.57 3.44
CA VAL A 184 -19.78 -11.35 4.69
C VAL A 184 -20.40 -10.62 5.91
N ALA A 185 -20.84 -9.38 5.75
CA ALA A 185 -21.52 -8.57 6.78
C ALA A 185 -23.05 -8.67 6.64
#